data_AF-A0AAV6HUI0-F1
#
_entry.id   AF-A0AAV6HUI0-F1
#
_cell.length_a   1.000
_cell.length_b   1.000
_cell.length_c   1.000
_cell.angle_alpha   90.00
_cell.angle_beta   90.00
_cell.angle_gamma   90.00
#
_symmetry.space_group_name_H-M   'P 1'
#
loop_
_entity.id
_entity.type
_entity.pdbx_description
1 polymer ?
#
loop_
_entity_poly.entity_id
_entity_poly.type
_entity_poly.pdbx_seq_one_letter_code
_entity_poly.pdbx_strand_id
1 'polypeptide(L)'
;MPGATKSVYAPEPFDVGRILQAEIFSYGQKITLTTTGPIDPAAGLGNYVESLVRRHDTEFNVVIAQMNGEDFPSQSIHVLHIGKMRMKLCKGKTTVAKEYYSITMQLCGIRGGGNAAAQALFWQAKAGLSFVLAFESARERNAAIMLARRFAFDCNIILGGPDDRALLAS
;
A
#
# COMPACT_ATOMS: atom_id res chain seq x y z
N MET A 1 14.41 -2.69 -1.98
CA MET A 1 13.09 -2.03 -2.06
C MET A 1 13.30 -0.52 -1.96
N PRO A 2 13.12 0.25 -3.04
CA PRO A 2 13.33 1.69 -3.00
C PRO A 2 12.44 2.37 -1.95
N GLY A 3 13.00 3.28 -1.18
CA GLY A 3 12.30 3.97 -0.08
C GLY A 3 12.22 3.19 1.25
N ALA A 4 12.57 1.90 1.29
CA ALA A 4 12.61 1.10 2.52
C ALA A 4 13.94 1.26 3.26
N THR A 5 14.23 2.48 3.72
CA THR A 5 15.53 2.84 4.33
C THR A 5 15.45 3.10 5.83
N LYS A 6 14.30 2.83 6.45
CA LYS A 6 14.08 3.00 7.90
C LYS A 6 14.37 1.69 8.64
N SER A 7 14.59 1.79 9.95
CA SER A 7 14.85 0.65 10.83
C SER A 7 13.66 -0.31 10.96
N VAL A 8 12.45 0.12 10.57
CA VAL A 8 11.23 -0.68 10.59
C VAL A 8 10.69 -0.79 9.17
N TYR A 9 10.42 -2.03 8.77
CA TYR A 9 9.74 -2.36 7.52
C TYR A 9 8.54 -3.26 7.85
N ALA A 10 7.37 -2.93 7.33
CA ALA A 10 6.16 -3.73 7.51
C ALA A 10 5.82 -4.44 6.19
N PRO A 11 5.89 -5.78 6.14
CA PRO A 11 5.60 -6.54 4.93
C PRO A 11 4.23 -6.19 4.31
N GLU A 12 4.17 -6.26 2.99
CA GLU A 12 3.00 -6.03 2.16
C GLU A 12 2.70 -7.26 1.28
N PRO A 13 1.58 -7.29 0.54
CA PRO A 13 1.18 -8.49 -0.20
C PRO A 13 2.22 -9.03 -1.20
N PHE A 14 3.10 -8.20 -1.76
CA PHE A 14 4.17 -8.66 -2.65
C PHE A 14 5.36 -9.32 -1.93
N ASP A 15 5.45 -9.22 -0.62
CA ASP A 15 6.52 -9.86 0.17
C ASP A 15 6.19 -11.29 0.57
N VAL A 16 4.91 -11.68 0.50
CA VAL A 16 4.45 -13.03 0.87
C VAL A 16 5.20 -14.08 0.05
N GLY A 17 5.74 -15.09 0.72
CA GLY A 17 6.55 -16.14 0.12
C GLY A 17 7.99 -15.74 -0.20
N ARG A 18 8.42 -14.52 0.12
CA ARG A 18 9.80 -14.04 -0.10
C ARG A 18 10.59 -14.00 1.20
N ILE A 19 11.88 -14.31 1.11
CA ILE A 19 12.85 -13.99 2.17
C ILE A 19 13.21 -12.51 2.01
N LEU A 20 13.08 -11.73 3.08
CA LEU A 20 13.45 -10.31 3.06
C LEU A 20 14.87 -10.13 3.54
N GLN A 21 15.58 -9.17 2.96
CA GLN A 21 16.96 -8.82 3.30
C GLN A 21 17.05 -7.35 3.70
N ALA A 22 17.82 -7.07 4.74
CA ALA A 22 18.21 -5.73 5.17
C ALA A 22 19.74 -5.60 5.17
N GLU A 23 20.24 -4.51 4.60
CA GLU A 23 21.66 -4.15 4.67
C GLU A 23 21.83 -2.96 5.62
N ILE A 24 22.66 -3.13 6.64
CA ILE A 24 22.91 -2.13 7.68
C ILE A 24 24.38 -1.69 7.58
N PHE A 25 24.59 -0.38 7.49
CA PHE A 25 25.92 0.21 7.52
C PHE A 25 26.14 0.87 8.88
N SER A 26 27.12 0.40 9.64
CA SER A 26 27.43 0.92 10.97
C SER A 26 28.94 0.85 11.24
N TYR A 27 29.53 1.95 11.71
CA TYR A 27 30.97 2.06 12.00
C TYR A 27 31.90 1.58 10.86
N GLY A 28 31.53 1.87 9.61
CA GLY A 28 32.31 1.45 8.43
C GLY A 28 32.17 -0.03 8.05
N GLN A 29 31.33 -0.79 8.76
CA GLN A 29 31.02 -2.18 8.44
C GLN A 29 29.65 -2.30 7.78
N LYS A 30 29.53 -3.25 6.84
CA LYS A 30 28.27 -3.66 6.22
C LYS A 30 27.82 -4.99 6.84
N ILE A 31 26.62 -5.00 7.40
CA ILE A 31 25.98 -6.18 7.97
C ILE A 31 24.76 -6.50 7.10
N THR A 32 24.64 -7.76 6.68
CA THR A 32 23.46 -8.25 5.96
C THR A 32 22.64 -9.14 6.88
N LEU A 33 21.37 -8.82 7.04
CA LEU A 33 20.39 -9.62 7.78
C LEU A 33 19.32 -10.13 6.83
N THR A 34 18.80 -11.33 7.08
CA THR A 34 17.65 -11.87 6.37
C THR A 34 16.59 -12.33 7.35
N THR A 35 15.35 -12.42 6.90
CA THR A 35 14.32 -13.16 7.64
C THR A 35 14.72 -14.63 7.79
N THR A 36 14.26 -15.28 8.86
CA THR A 36 14.55 -16.70 9.13
C THR A 36 13.90 -17.64 8.10
N GLY A 37 12.90 -17.15 7.38
CA GLY A 37 12.23 -17.84 6.28
C GLY A 37 11.39 -16.88 5.45
N PRO A 38 10.61 -17.41 4.50
CA PRO A 38 9.65 -16.64 3.72
C PRO A 38 8.60 -15.95 4.58
N ILE A 39 8.09 -14.80 4.14
CA ILE A 39 6.96 -14.14 4.81
C ILE A 39 5.69 -14.98 4.64
N ASP A 40 5.04 -15.30 5.77
CA ASP A 40 3.81 -16.07 5.78
C ASP A 40 2.61 -15.28 5.23
N PRO A 41 1.66 -15.95 4.55
CA PRO A 41 0.41 -15.34 4.17
C PRO A 41 -0.47 -15.05 5.39
N ALA A 42 -1.25 -13.96 5.33
CA ALA A 42 -2.28 -13.69 6.33
C ALA A 42 -3.46 -14.66 6.18
N ALA A 43 -3.72 -15.48 7.20
CA ALA A 43 -4.79 -16.46 7.20
C ALA A 43 -6.15 -15.84 6.88
N GLY A 44 -6.86 -16.39 5.90
CA GLY A 44 -8.20 -15.95 5.49
C GLY A 44 -8.25 -14.61 4.75
N LEU A 45 -7.11 -13.94 4.49
CA LEU A 45 -7.09 -12.68 3.74
C LEU A 45 -7.51 -12.88 2.27
N GLY A 46 -7.05 -13.96 1.62
CA GLY A 46 -7.44 -14.27 0.24
C GLY A 46 -8.95 -14.42 0.09
N ASN A 47 -9.59 -15.24 0.94
CA ASN A 47 -11.04 -15.40 0.95
C ASN A 47 -11.79 -14.09 1.20
N TYR A 48 -11.24 -13.24 2.07
CA TYR A 48 -11.80 -11.92 2.31
C TYR A 48 -11.76 -11.05 1.05
N VAL A 49 -10.61 -10.97 0.37
CA VAL A 49 -10.47 -10.21 -0.89
C VAL A 49 -11.40 -10.75 -1.98
N GLU A 50 -11.51 -12.06 -2.14
CA GLU A 50 -12.42 -12.68 -3.12
C GLU A 50 -13.90 -12.31 -2.85
N SER A 51 -14.28 -12.16 -1.59
CA SER A 51 -15.62 -11.67 -1.24
C SER A 51 -15.85 -10.20 -1.63
N LEU A 52 -14.80 -9.37 -1.56
CA LEU A 52 -14.84 -7.95 -1.92
C LEU A 52 -14.85 -7.72 -3.42
N VAL A 53 -14.15 -8.55 -4.21
CA VAL A 53 -14.12 -8.49 -5.68
C VAL A 53 -15.52 -8.59 -6.30
N ARG A 54 -16.45 -9.28 -5.63
CA ARG A 54 -17.86 -9.40 -6.06
C ARG A 54 -18.61 -8.08 -6.00
N ARG A 55 -18.14 -7.11 -5.21
CA ARG A 55 -18.73 -5.77 -5.09
C ARG A 55 -18.23 -4.86 -6.22
N HIS A 56 -19.05 -3.92 -6.67
CA HIS A 56 -18.62 -2.94 -7.68
C HIS A 56 -17.64 -1.89 -7.11
N ASP A 57 -17.77 -1.61 -5.83
CA ASP A 57 -17.01 -0.64 -5.06
C ASP A 57 -16.95 -1.13 -3.61
N THR A 58 -15.82 -0.93 -2.95
CA THR A 58 -15.63 -1.26 -1.53
C THR A 58 -15.02 -0.06 -0.82
N GLU A 59 -15.52 0.21 0.38
CA GLU A 59 -15.18 1.36 1.20
C GLU A 59 -14.31 0.94 2.38
N PHE A 60 -13.28 1.74 2.66
CA PHE A 60 -12.41 1.59 3.83
C PHE A 60 -12.33 2.92 4.57
N ASN A 61 -12.53 2.88 5.89
CA ASN A 61 -12.24 4.04 6.73
C ASN A 61 -10.74 4.22 6.84
N VAL A 62 -10.28 5.44 6.59
CA VAL A 62 -8.87 5.79 6.65
C VAL A 62 -8.65 7.17 7.27
N VAL A 63 -7.48 7.38 7.84
CA VAL A 63 -6.97 8.70 8.21
C VAL A 63 -5.81 9.05 7.27
N ILE A 64 -5.77 10.29 6.79
CA ILE A 64 -4.64 10.79 6.01
C ILE A 64 -3.53 11.12 7.01
N ALA A 65 -2.45 10.35 6.99
CA ALA A 65 -1.27 10.63 7.81
C ALA A 65 -0.34 11.63 7.11
N GLN A 66 -0.20 11.50 5.79
CA GLN A 66 0.60 12.42 4.97
C GLN A 66 -0.09 12.72 3.65
N MET A 67 0.14 13.92 3.13
CA MET A 67 -0.26 14.35 1.80
C MET A 67 0.95 14.99 1.11
N ASN A 68 1.31 14.47 -0.07
CA ASN A 68 2.47 14.93 -0.84
C ASN A 68 3.81 14.91 -0.06
N GLY A 69 3.95 13.95 0.86
CA GLY A 69 5.16 13.78 1.69
C GLY A 69 5.17 14.63 2.97
N GLU A 70 4.21 15.54 3.14
CA GLU A 70 4.08 16.37 4.32
C GLU A 70 3.05 15.77 5.28
N ASP A 71 3.31 15.90 6.59
CA ASP A 71 2.38 15.43 7.62
C ASP A 71 1.04 16.17 7.51
N PHE A 72 -0.04 15.39 7.50
CA PHE A 72 -1.38 15.94 7.38
C PHE A 72 -1.95 16.19 8.79
N PRO A 73 -2.27 17.44 9.16
CA PRO A 73 -2.55 17.79 10.55
C PRO A 73 -3.88 17.26 11.08
N SER A 74 -4.80 16.86 10.19
CA SER A 74 -6.16 16.46 10.57
C SER A 74 -6.29 14.96 10.77
N GLN A 75 -6.79 14.56 11.95
CA GLN A 75 -7.14 13.17 12.27
C GLN A 75 -8.58 12.81 11.85
N SER A 76 -9.17 13.54 10.91
CA SER A 76 -10.53 13.24 10.43
C SER A 76 -10.56 11.90 9.69
N ILE A 77 -11.63 11.14 9.91
CA ILE A 77 -11.92 9.93 9.13
C ILE A 77 -12.33 10.34 7.71
N HIS A 78 -11.72 9.65 6.74
CA HIS A 78 -12.01 9.70 5.32
C HIS A 78 -12.47 8.31 4.86
N VAL A 79 -13.10 8.26 3.69
CA VAL A 79 -13.50 7.00 3.06
C VAL A 79 -12.68 6.81 1.79
N LEU A 80 -11.90 5.74 1.75
CA LEU A 80 -11.23 5.27 0.54
C LEU A 80 -12.13 4.26 -0.16
N HIS A 81 -12.57 4.61 -1.36
CA HIS A 81 -13.28 3.75 -2.28
C HIS A 81 -12.30 3.07 -3.23
N ILE A 82 -12.42 1.75 -3.33
CA ILE A 82 -11.70 0.92 -4.30
C ILE A 82 -12.75 0.25 -5.19
N GLY A 83 -12.92 0.81 -6.38
CA GLY A 83 -13.89 0.33 -7.37
C GLY A 83 -13.19 -0.24 -8.59
N LYS A 84 -13.94 -1.00 -9.40
CA LYS A 84 -13.40 -1.76 -10.54
C LYS A 84 -12.52 -0.96 -11.51
N MET A 85 -12.73 0.35 -11.63
CA MET A 85 -12.05 1.20 -12.61
C MET A 85 -11.19 2.31 -11.99
N ARG A 86 -11.34 2.57 -10.69
CA ARG A 86 -10.80 3.78 -10.06
C ARG A 86 -10.69 3.67 -8.55
N MET A 87 -9.83 4.50 -7.99
CA MET A 87 -9.77 4.78 -6.56
C MET A 87 -10.26 6.20 -6.28
N LYS A 88 -10.96 6.39 -5.15
CA LYS A 88 -11.50 7.69 -4.74
C LYS A 88 -11.37 7.86 -3.23
N LEU A 89 -10.88 9.01 -2.78
CA LEU A 89 -10.82 9.40 -1.38
C LEU A 89 -11.83 10.51 -1.11
N CYS A 90 -12.65 10.34 -0.07
CA CYS A 90 -13.72 11.27 0.30
C CYS A 90 -13.59 11.73 1.76
N LYS A 91 -13.99 12.98 2.02
CA LYS A 91 -14.31 13.47 3.37
C LYS A 91 -15.80 13.84 3.41
N GLY A 92 -16.61 12.97 4.01
CA GLY A 92 -18.06 13.07 3.90
C GLY A 92 -18.51 13.06 2.44
N LYS A 93 -19.24 14.10 2.01
CA LYS A 93 -19.72 14.24 0.63
C LYS A 93 -18.67 14.80 -0.34
N THR A 94 -17.56 15.33 0.17
CA THR A 94 -16.54 16.01 -0.63
C THR A 94 -15.50 15.00 -1.14
N THR A 95 -15.20 15.06 -2.43
CA THR A 95 -14.13 14.25 -3.04
C THR A 95 -12.79 14.95 -2.83
N VAL A 96 -11.85 14.28 -2.15
CA VAL A 96 -10.47 14.76 -1.94
C VAL A 96 -9.60 14.40 -3.14
N ALA A 97 -9.71 13.15 -3.60
CA ALA A 97 -9.02 12.67 -4.79
C ALA A 97 -9.86 11.61 -5.50
N LYS A 98 -9.75 11.53 -6.83
CA LYS A 98 -10.43 10.51 -7.63
C LYS A 98 -9.63 10.31 -8.90
N GLU A 99 -9.08 9.12 -9.07
CA GLU A 99 -8.26 8.79 -10.24
C GLU A 99 -8.59 7.39 -10.74
N TYR A 100 -8.74 7.27 -12.06
CA TYR A 100 -8.84 5.97 -12.72
C TYR A 100 -7.50 5.26 -12.62
N TYR A 101 -7.52 3.92 -12.63
CA TYR A 101 -6.28 3.17 -12.70
C TYR A 101 -5.50 3.62 -13.94
N SER A 102 -4.21 3.90 -13.76
CA SER A 102 -3.33 4.33 -14.84
C SER A 102 -1.93 3.80 -14.63
N ILE A 103 -1.14 3.79 -15.71
CA ILE A 103 0.29 3.45 -15.63
C ILE A 103 1.09 4.43 -14.76
N THR A 104 0.60 5.62 -14.46
CA THR A 104 1.33 6.55 -13.57
C THR A 104 0.94 6.38 -12.09
N MET A 105 -0.13 5.64 -11.80
CA MET A 105 -0.57 5.38 -10.43
C MET A 105 0.38 4.40 -9.73
N GLN A 106 0.63 4.65 -8.45
CA GLN A 106 1.42 3.76 -7.59
C GLN A 106 0.68 3.42 -6.30
N LEU A 107 0.83 2.19 -5.82
CA LEU A 107 0.21 1.69 -4.59
C LEU A 107 1.06 0.57 -3.94
N CYS A 108 1.42 0.77 -2.68
CA CYS A 108 2.16 -0.22 -1.89
C CYS A 108 1.93 -0.01 -0.38
N GLY A 109 2.40 -0.96 0.44
CA GLY A 109 2.57 -0.68 1.88
C GLY A 109 3.56 0.47 2.07
N ILE A 110 3.45 1.24 3.16
CA ILE A 110 4.45 2.27 3.41
C ILE A 110 5.81 1.63 3.76
N ARG A 111 6.87 2.22 3.22
CA ARG A 111 8.25 1.73 3.35
C ARG A 111 9.03 2.46 4.48
N GLY A 112 8.31 3.11 5.39
CA GLY A 112 8.83 3.85 6.55
C GLY A 112 7.70 4.15 7.54
N GLY A 113 7.94 4.91 8.61
CA GLY A 113 6.87 5.34 9.54
C GLY A 113 6.70 4.52 10.83
N GLY A 114 7.68 3.69 11.18
CA GLY A 114 7.72 3.02 12.49
C GLY A 114 6.57 2.03 12.70
N ASN A 115 6.06 1.94 13.93
CA ASN A 115 5.08 0.92 14.33
C ASN A 115 3.73 1.02 13.58
N ALA A 116 3.38 2.19 13.05
CA ALA A 116 2.14 2.39 12.29
C ALA A 116 2.22 1.85 10.84
N ALA A 117 3.41 1.48 10.37
CA ALA A 117 3.63 1.07 8.98
C ALA A 117 2.79 -0.14 8.54
N ALA A 118 2.52 -1.06 9.45
CA ALA A 118 1.69 -2.24 9.16
C ALA A 118 0.23 -1.90 8.82
N GLN A 119 -0.27 -0.74 9.27
CA GLN A 119 -1.64 -0.29 9.06
C GLN A 119 -1.76 0.79 7.99
N ALA A 120 -0.65 1.24 7.41
CA ALA A 120 -0.65 2.31 6.43
C ALA A 120 -0.22 1.84 5.04
N LEU A 121 -0.78 2.47 4.01
CA LEU A 121 -0.35 2.31 2.62
C LEU A 121 0.03 3.68 2.02
N PHE A 122 0.88 3.61 1.00
CA PHE A 122 1.19 4.73 0.14
C PHE A 122 0.36 4.62 -1.13
N TRP A 123 -0.34 5.70 -1.49
CA TRP A 123 -1.06 5.83 -2.75
C TRP A 123 -0.62 7.11 -3.46
N GLN A 124 0.04 6.95 -4.60
CA GLN A 124 0.23 8.05 -5.55
C GLN A 124 -0.88 8.00 -6.58
N ALA A 125 -1.85 8.90 -6.47
CA ALA A 125 -2.98 8.98 -7.37
C ALA A 125 -2.53 9.43 -8.78
N LYS A 126 -1.64 10.43 -8.82
CA LYS A 126 -0.96 10.94 -10.03
C LYS A 126 0.31 11.70 -9.67
N ALA A 127 1.05 12.18 -10.67
CA ALA A 127 2.18 13.07 -10.44
C ALA A 127 1.77 14.30 -9.59
N GLY A 128 2.52 14.58 -8.53
CA GLY A 128 2.24 15.68 -7.60
C GLY A 128 1.05 15.48 -6.65
N LEU A 129 0.42 14.29 -6.64
CA LEU A 129 -0.66 13.96 -5.70
C LEU A 129 -0.47 12.56 -5.10
N SER A 130 -0.04 12.52 -3.85
CA SER A 130 0.16 11.29 -3.09
C SER A 130 -0.35 11.39 -1.66
N PHE A 131 -0.64 10.23 -1.07
CA PHE A 131 -1.17 10.09 0.28
C PHE A 131 -0.50 8.93 1.00
N VAL A 132 -0.31 9.11 2.31
CA VAL A 132 -0.18 7.99 3.24
C VAL A 132 -1.49 7.84 3.99
N LEU A 133 -2.14 6.69 3.82
CA LEU A 133 -3.45 6.40 4.37
C LEU A 133 -3.32 5.33 5.45
N ALA A 134 -3.69 5.66 6.68
CA ALA A 134 -3.73 4.74 7.82
C ALA A 134 -5.13 4.11 7.94
N PHE A 135 -5.18 2.78 8.07
CA PHE A 135 -6.39 1.99 8.18
C PHE A 135 -6.65 1.57 9.62
N GLU A 136 -7.86 1.12 9.91
CA GLU A 136 -8.22 0.54 11.21
C GLU A 136 -7.40 -0.71 11.55
N SER A 137 -6.94 -1.47 10.55
CA SER A 137 -6.11 -2.65 10.77
C SER A 137 -5.19 -2.97 9.60
N ALA A 138 -4.15 -3.78 9.88
CA ALA A 138 -3.26 -4.31 8.85
C ALA A 138 -4.00 -5.21 7.84
N ARG A 139 -5.07 -5.88 8.29
CA ARG A 139 -5.91 -6.72 7.42
C ARG A 139 -6.65 -5.88 6.39
N GLU A 140 -7.28 -4.78 6.82
CA GLU A 140 -7.96 -3.85 5.91
C GLU A 140 -6.97 -3.20 4.94
N ARG A 141 -5.82 -2.74 5.44
CA ARG A 141 -4.73 -2.20 4.60
C ARG A 141 -4.29 -3.18 3.52
N ASN A 142 -4.06 -4.44 3.88
CA ASN A 142 -3.64 -5.46 2.90
C ASN A 142 -4.77 -5.87 1.94
N ALA A 143 -6.01 -5.95 2.41
CA ALA A 143 -7.18 -6.22 1.57
C ALA A 143 -7.37 -5.11 0.53
N ALA A 144 -7.23 -3.84 0.94
CA ALA A 144 -7.29 -2.68 0.06
C ALA A 144 -6.22 -2.73 -1.04
N ILE A 145 -4.96 -3.03 -0.68
CA ILE A 145 -3.86 -3.18 -1.66
C ILE A 145 -4.16 -4.30 -2.66
N MET A 146 -4.53 -5.49 -2.16
CA MET A 146 -4.81 -6.65 -3.03
C MET A 146 -6.01 -6.38 -3.95
N LEU A 147 -7.08 -5.79 -3.43
CA LEU A 147 -8.29 -5.47 -4.20
C LEU A 147 -7.99 -4.44 -5.29
N ALA A 148 -7.28 -3.36 -4.96
CA ALA A 148 -6.91 -2.34 -5.94
C ALA A 148 -5.99 -2.89 -7.04
N ARG A 149 -5.03 -3.75 -6.68
CA ARG A 149 -4.17 -4.43 -7.65
C ARG A 149 -4.97 -5.36 -8.55
N ARG A 150 -5.94 -6.09 -8.01
CA ARG A 150 -6.81 -6.97 -8.79
C ARG A 150 -7.63 -6.19 -9.81
N PHE A 151 -8.30 -5.12 -9.38
CA PHE A 151 -9.10 -4.29 -10.30
C PHE A 151 -8.22 -3.55 -11.32
N ALA A 152 -7.05 -3.05 -10.93
CA ALA A 152 -6.11 -2.47 -11.89
C ALA A 152 -5.66 -3.52 -12.93
N PHE A 153 -5.40 -4.75 -12.51
CA PHE A 153 -5.04 -5.84 -13.42
C PHE A 153 -6.15 -6.14 -14.43
N ASP A 154 -7.42 -6.14 -13.99
CA ASP A 154 -8.58 -6.27 -14.89
C ASP A 154 -8.68 -5.09 -15.90
N CYS A 155 -8.00 -3.97 -15.62
CA CYS A 155 -7.83 -2.83 -16.54
C CYS A 155 -6.58 -2.92 -17.42
N ASN A 156 -5.86 -4.05 -17.41
CA ASN A 156 -4.53 -4.23 -18.01
C ASN A 156 -3.44 -3.32 -17.40
N ILE A 157 -3.52 -3.02 -16.10
CA ILE A 157 -2.57 -2.15 -15.40
C ILE A 157 -1.91 -2.92 -14.26
N ILE A 158 -0.57 -2.96 -14.28
CA ILE A 158 0.22 -3.49 -13.17
C ILE A 158 0.40 -2.38 -12.13
N LEU A 159 -0.42 -2.42 -11.08
CA LEU A 159 -0.35 -1.47 -9.98
C LEU A 159 0.63 -1.96 -8.90
N GLY A 160 1.71 -1.22 -8.69
CA GLY A 160 2.74 -1.51 -7.68
C GLY A 160 3.24 -0.23 -7.04
N GLY A 161 4.14 -0.34 -6.06
CA GLY A 161 4.84 0.81 -5.49
C GLY A 161 5.90 1.37 -6.43
N PRO A 162 6.62 2.42 -5.99
CA PRO A 162 7.80 2.92 -6.69
C PRO A 162 8.77 1.77 -7.00
N ASP A 163 9.12 1.64 -8.29
CA ASP A 163 10.03 0.66 -8.90
C ASP A 163 9.68 -0.83 -8.75
N ASP A 164 8.48 -1.19 -8.25
CA ASP A 164 8.05 -2.59 -8.18
C ASP A 164 7.81 -3.20 -9.58
N ARG A 165 7.53 -2.37 -10.57
CA ARG A 165 7.26 -2.84 -11.94
C ARG A 165 8.47 -3.45 -12.62
N ALA A 166 9.67 -3.04 -12.25
CA ALA A 166 10.90 -3.65 -12.76
C ALA A 166 11.07 -5.09 -12.23
N LEU A 167 10.53 -5.39 -11.05
CA LEU A 167 10.63 -6.71 -10.40
C LEU A 167 9.54 -7.70 -10.82
N LEU A 168 8.51 -7.25 -11.52
CA LEU A 168 7.41 -8.11 -12.00
C LEU A 168 7.59 -8.55 -13.47
N ALA A 169 8.62 -8.04 -14.16
CA ALA A 169 8.97 -8.37 -15.54
C ALA A 169 10.18 -9.31 -15.66
N SER A 170 10.71 -9.79 -14.53
CA SER A 170 11.83 -10.74 -14.40
C SER A 170 11.34 -12.06 -13.82
#